data_AF-A0A930HSC9-F1
#
_entry.id   AF-A0A930HSC9-F1
#
_cell.length_a   1.000
_cell.length_b   1.000
_cell.length_c   1.000
_cell.angle_alpha   90.00
_cell.angle_beta   90.00
_cell.angle_gamma   90.00
#
_symmetry.space_group_name_H-M   'P 1'
#
loop_
_entity.id
_entity.type
_entity.pdbx_description
1 polymer ?
#
loop_
_entity_poly.entity_id
_entity_poly.type
_entity_poly.pdbx_seq_one_letter_code
_entity_poly.pdbx_strand_id
1 'polypeptide(L)'
;MQSAPNEQPGSPRPERKAHLLSGITYGLVTVLVFLLGVFTSSYFGIGGRRGATGKLGEIYSLIQQYYVDSTDMDSLTEQSLPLILSQLDPHSVYLSVEENKESTESLEGSFAGIGVQFNTLLDTV
;
A
#
# COMPACT_ATOMS: atom_id res chain seq x y z
N MET A 1 89.92 13.81 25.86
CA MET A 1 89.24 12.69 25.16
C MET A 1 87.85 12.55 25.78
N GLN A 2 86.97 13.51 25.52
CA GLN A 2 85.85 13.43 24.56
C GLN A 2 84.77 12.44 25.02
N SER A 3 83.90 12.91 25.91
CA SER A 3 82.58 12.34 26.17
C SER A 3 81.68 12.62 24.97
N ALA A 4 81.36 11.58 24.19
CA ALA A 4 80.35 11.67 23.14
C ALA A 4 78.94 11.62 23.79
N PRO A 5 78.01 12.53 23.45
CA PRO A 5 76.64 12.45 23.91
C PRO A 5 75.88 11.40 23.09
N ASN A 6 75.10 10.58 23.79
CA ASN A 6 74.25 9.54 23.23
C ASN A 6 73.03 10.18 22.53
N GLU A 7 73.01 10.19 21.20
CA GLU A 7 71.84 10.61 20.42
C GLU A 7 70.83 9.46 20.35
N GLN A 8 69.72 9.57 21.08
CA GLN A 8 68.55 8.74 20.83
C GLN A 8 67.85 9.19 19.55
N PRO A 9 67.50 8.29 18.62
CA PRO A 9 66.70 8.66 17.44
C PRO A 9 65.29 9.05 17.90
N GLY A 10 64.88 10.27 17.56
CA GLY A 10 63.57 10.82 17.91
C GLY A 10 62.42 9.93 17.42
N SER A 11 61.48 9.66 18.32
CA SER A 11 60.26 8.89 18.05
C SER A 11 59.43 9.53 16.92
N PRO A 12 58.87 8.75 15.97
CA PRO A 12 58.05 9.31 14.90
C PRO A 12 56.79 9.96 15.48
N ARG A 13 56.55 11.22 15.08
CA ARG A 13 55.41 12.04 15.54
C ARG A 13 54.11 11.46 14.97
N PRO A 14 53.06 11.21 15.78
CA PRO A 14 51.84 10.56 15.29
C PRO A 14 51.09 11.46 14.30
N GLU A 15 50.67 10.85 13.20
CA GLU A 15 50.11 11.55 12.05
C GLU A 15 48.63 11.89 12.28
N ARG A 16 48.31 13.19 12.35
CA ARG A 16 46.98 13.79 12.54
C ARG A 16 45.91 13.32 11.52
N LYS A 17 46.30 12.56 10.50
CA LYS A 17 45.42 12.02 9.44
C LYS A 17 44.73 10.71 9.85
N ALA A 18 45.24 9.99 10.85
CA ALA A 18 44.69 8.69 11.27
C ALA A 18 43.27 8.79 11.85
N HIS A 19 42.96 9.85 12.60
CA HIS A 19 41.63 10.04 13.21
C HIS A 19 40.53 10.48 12.22
N LEU A 20 40.91 11.07 11.09
CA LEU A 20 39.98 11.48 10.03
C LEU A 20 39.48 10.26 9.24
N LEU A 21 40.36 9.30 8.98
CA LEU A 21 40.01 8.03 8.33
C LEU A 21 39.10 7.17 9.20
N SER A 22 39.35 7.09 10.51
CA SER A 22 38.46 6.36 11.42
C SER A 22 37.04 6.92 11.42
N GLY A 23 36.87 8.25 11.38
CA GLY A 23 35.54 8.88 11.30
C GLY A 23 34.76 8.50 10.04
N ILE A 24 35.46 8.46 8.90
CA ILE A 24 34.86 8.04 7.61
C ILE A 24 34.44 6.56 7.66
N THR A 25 35.25 5.69 8.26
CA THR A 25 34.89 4.26 8.37
C THR A 25 33.65 4.03 9.23
N TYR A 26 33.52 4.71 10.37
CA TYR A 26 32.32 4.60 11.20
C TYR A 26 31.08 5.16 10.49
N GLY A 27 31.22 6.27 9.75
CA GLY A 27 30.13 6.82 8.94
C GLY A 27 29.69 5.88 7.80
N LEU A 28 30.63 5.22 7.13
CA LEU A 28 30.32 4.25 6.09
C LEU A 28 29.57 3.04 6.66
N VAL A 29 30.03 2.52 7.81
CA VAL A 29 29.43 1.35 8.47
C VAL A 29 28.01 1.67 8.94
N THR A 30 27.77 2.84 9.55
CA THR A 30 26.42 3.22 9.99
C THR A 30 25.46 3.40 8.82
N VAL A 31 25.91 3.97 7.70
CA VAL A 31 25.10 4.06 6.47
C VAL A 31 24.78 2.67 5.92
N LEU A 32 25.75 1.76 5.89
CA LEU A 32 25.53 0.39 5.43
C LEU A 32 24.51 -0.36 6.32
N VAL A 33 24.65 -0.26 7.64
CA VAL A 33 23.72 -0.89 8.59
C VAL A 33 22.33 -0.27 8.47
N PHE A 34 22.22 1.04 8.31
CA PHE A 34 20.94 1.71 8.11
C PHE A 34 20.26 1.27 6.81
N LEU A 35 21.00 1.21 5.71
CA LEU A 35 20.50 0.74 4.41
C LEU A 35 20.06 -0.72 4.48
N LEU A 36 20.83 -1.59 5.15
CA LEU A 36 20.45 -2.97 5.39
C LEU A 36 19.22 -3.10 6.28
N GLY A 37 19.07 -2.24 7.30
CA GLY A 37 17.90 -2.19 8.16
C GLY A 37 16.63 -1.79 7.39
N VAL A 38 16.71 -0.76 6.55
CA VAL A 38 15.60 -0.34 5.68
C VAL A 38 15.26 -1.42 4.65
N PHE A 39 16.28 -2.02 4.04
CA PHE A 39 16.11 -3.12 3.08
C PHE A 39 15.39 -4.29 3.75
N THR A 40 15.94 -4.85 4.83
CA THR A 40 15.34 -5.99 5.53
C THR A 40 13.93 -5.69 6.06
N SER A 41 13.65 -4.48 6.54
CA SER A 41 12.31 -4.06 6.94
C SER A 41 11.31 -4.07 5.78
N SER A 42 11.73 -3.69 4.57
CA SER A 42 10.88 -3.68 3.38
C SER A 42 10.57 -5.10 2.89
N TYR A 43 11.57 -6.00 2.88
CA TYR A 43 11.37 -7.39 2.43
C TYR A 43 10.71 -8.29 3.48
N PHE A 44 10.92 -8.03 4.76
CA PHE A 44 10.44 -8.90 5.85
C PHE A 44 9.15 -8.39 6.52
N GLY A 45 8.59 -7.26 6.06
CA GLY A 45 7.23 -6.83 6.39
C GLY A 45 6.96 -6.62 7.89
N ILE A 46 7.93 -6.09 8.65
CA ILE A 46 7.75 -5.77 10.07
C ILE A 46 7.05 -4.41 10.18
N GLY A 47 5.72 -4.39 10.02
CA GLY A 47 4.96 -3.15 10.21
C GLY A 47 3.63 -3.02 9.48
N GLY A 48 2.83 -4.08 9.38
CA GLY A 48 1.44 -3.96 8.92
C GLY A 48 0.49 -3.75 10.09
N ARG A 49 0.01 -2.52 10.33
CA ARG A 49 -1.20 -2.33 11.13
C ARG A 49 -2.33 -3.08 10.41
N ARG A 50 -2.71 -4.26 10.90
CA ARG A 50 -3.84 -5.04 10.37
C ARG A 50 -5.15 -4.31 10.67
N GLY A 51 -5.47 -3.30 9.86
CA GLY A 51 -6.79 -2.68 9.82
C GLY A 51 -7.84 -3.64 9.24
N ALA A 52 -9.09 -3.21 9.17
CA ALA A 52 -10.20 -4.01 8.63
C ALA A 52 -9.95 -4.52 7.20
N THR A 53 -9.20 -3.76 6.38
CA THR A 53 -8.76 -4.18 5.04
C THR A 53 -7.89 -5.43 5.06
N GLY A 54 -7.08 -5.61 6.12
CA GLY A 54 -6.28 -6.79 6.32
C GLY A 54 -7.11 -8.04 6.63
N LYS A 55 -8.26 -7.89 7.31
CA LYS A 55 -9.13 -9.03 7.65
C LYS A 55 -9.83 -9.62 6.43
N LEU A 56 -10.35 -8.76 5.53
CA LEU A 56 -10.96 -9.25 4.29
C LEU A 56 -9.91 -9.94 3.42
N GLY A 57 -8.73 -9.32 3.23
CA GLY A 57 -7.63 -9.95 2.50
C GLY A 57 -7.18 -11.28 3.11
N GLU A 58 -7.18 -11.41 4.44
CA GLU A 58 -6.86 -12.65 5.13
C GLU A 58 -7.91 -13.75 4.86
N ILE A 59 -9.21 -13.43 4.90
CA ILE A 59 -10.27 -14.38 4.56
C ILE A 59 -10.13 -14.86 3.11
N TYR A 60 -9.88 -13.96 2.16
CA TYR A 60 -9.67 -14.33 0.75
C TYR A 60 -8.48 -15.28 0.59
N SER A 61 -7.36 -14.98 1.27
CA SER A 61 -6.17 -15.84 1.27
C SER A 61 -6.47 -17.23 1.86
N LEU A 62 -7.24 -17.29 2.96
CA LEU A 62 -7.63 -18.57 3.56
C LEU A 62 -8.53 -19.40 2.64
N ILE A 63 -9.50 -18.78 1.97
CA ILE A 63 -10.35 -19.49 1.00
C ILE A 63 -9.48 -20.00 -0.15
N GLN A 64 -8.59 -19.17 -0.69
CA GLN A 64 -7.74 -19.58 -1.81
C GLN A 64 -6.80 -20.75 -1.45
N GLN A 65 -6.27 -20.76 -0.23
CA GLN A 65 -5.27 -21.75 0.20
C GLN A 65 -5.88 -23.06 0.72
N TYR A 66 -7.04 -22.99 1.39
CA TYR A 66 -7.59 -24.13 2.13
C TYR A 66 -8.91 -24.65 1.58
N TYR A 67 -9.53 -23.96 0.62
CA TYR A 67 -10.76 -24.48 0.00
C TYR A 67 -10.43 -25.61 -0.98
N VAL A 68 -11.27 -26.65 -0.96
CA VAL A 68 -11.02 -27.91 -1.67
C VAL A 68 -11.19 -27.77 -3.19
N ASP A 69 -12.08 -26.88 -3.62
CA ASP A 69 -12.38 -26.66 -5.03
C ASP A 69 -11.66 -25.42 -5.57
N SER A 70 -11.41 -25.40 -6.89
CA SER A 70 -10.94 -24.20 -7.56
C SER A 70 -12.03 -23.13 -7.53
N THR A 71 -11.83 -22.10 -6.71
CA THR A 71 -12.76 -20.99 -6.59
C THR A 71 -12.24 -19.76 -7.32
N ASP A 72 -13.11 -19.14 -8.12
CA ASP A 72 -12.83 -17.85 -8.76
C ASP A 72 -13.04 -16.71 -7.76
N MET A 73 -11.94 -16.06 -7.37
CA MET A 73 -11.94 -14.96 -6.40
C MET A 73 -12.61 -13.70 -6.96
N ASP A 74 -12.57 -13.50 -8.28
CA ASP A 74 -13.19 -12.34 -8.92
C ASP A 74 -14.71 -12.49 -8.83
N SER A 75 -15.24 -13.67 -9.19
CA SER A 75 -16.66 -13.99 -9.02
C SER A 75 -17.15 -13.87 -7.58
N LEU A 76 -16.35 -14.31 -6.59
CA LEU A 76 -16.70 -14.13 -5.18
C LEU A 76 -16.74 -12.65 -4.78
N THR A 77 -15.81 -11.85 -5.28
CA THR A 77 -15.77 -10.42 -5.03
C THR A 77 -17.01 -9.73 -5.57
N GLU A 78 -17.33 -9.97 -6.84
CA GLU A 78 -18.52 -9.44 -7.52
C GLU A 78 -19.83 -9.79 -6.78
N GLN A 79 -19.94 -11.00 -6.25
CA GLN A 79 -21.11 -11.42 -5.46
C GLN A 79 -21.13 -10.81 -4.05
N SER A 80 -19.98 -10.52 -3.46
CA SER A 80 -19.88 -9.96 -2.10
C SER A 80 -20.12 -8.46 -2.03
N LEU A 81 -19.81 -7.71 -3.10
CA LEU A 81 -19.94 -6.25 -3.14
C LEU A 81 -21.36 -5.74 -2.91
N PRO A 82 -22.42 -6.27 -3.56
CA PRO A 82 -23.80 -5.85 -3.29
C PRO A 82 -24.20 -6.06 -1.82
N LEU A 83 -23.76 -7.16 -1.20
CA LEU A 83 -24.06 -7.46 0.19
C LEU A 83 -23.40 -6.45 1.14
N ILE A 84 -22.14 -6.10 0.90
CA ILE A 84 -21.41 -5.11 1.70
C ILE A 84 -22.08 -3.73 1.57
N LEU A 85 -22.43 -3.32 0.34
CA LEU A 85 -23.08 -2.03 0.10
C LEU A 85 -24.48 -1.94 0.72
N SER A 86 -25.25 -3.05 0.72
CA SER A 86 -26.58 -3.11 1.33
C SER A 86 -26.59 -2.81 2.83
N GLN A 87 -25.46 -3.04 3.51
CA GLN A 87 -25.30 -2.75 4.95
C GLN A 87 -24.89 -1.29 5.21
N LEU A 88 -24.45 -0.56 4.19
CA LEU A 88 -23.97 0.82 4.33
C LEU A 88 -25.11 1.82 4.15
N ASP A 89 -25.89 1.68 3.09
CA ASP A 89 -27.02 2.57 2.76
C ASP A 89 -28.02 1.83 1.85
N PRO A 90 -29.35 1.87 2.11
CA PRO A 90 -30.38 1.31 1.23
C PRO A 90 -30.38 1.87 -0.20
N HIS A 91 -29.74 3.02 -0.45
CA HIS A 91 -29.62 3.63 -1.77
C HIS A 91 -28.28 3.34 -2.47
N SER A 92 -27.34 2.67 -1.79
CA SER A 92 -26.09 2.24 -2.42
C SER A 92 -26.30 0.93 -3.17
N VAL A 93 -26.05 0.96 -4.47
CA VAL A 93 -26.10 -0.22 -5.35
C VAL A 93 -24.77 -0.39 -6.06
N TYR A 94 -24.34 -1.64 -6.20
CA TYR A 94 -23.21 -2.01 -7.03
C TYR A 94 -23.71 -2.20 -8.47
N LEU A 95 -23.04 -1.58 -9.43
CA LEU A 95 -23.30 -1.76 -10.86
C LEU A 95 -22.10 -2.49 -11.46
N SER A 96 -22.35 -3.68 -12.00
CA SER A 96 -21.34 -4.39 -12.78
C SER A 96 -20.99 -3.62 -14.06
N VAL A 97 -19.87 -3.97 -14.69
CA VAL A 97 -19.42 -3.34 -15.94
C VAL A 97 -20.50 -3.43 -17.04
N GLU A 98 -21.17 -4.58 -17.12
CA GLU A 98 -22.23 -4.81 -18.12
C GLU A 98 -23.48 -3.97 -17.81
N GLU A 99 -23.95 -3.96 -16.56
CA GLU A 99 -25.11 -3.15 -16.15
C GLU A 99 -24.85 -1.65 -16.30
N ASN A 100 -23.63 -1.20 -16.01
CA ASN A 100 -23.25 0.19 -16.20
C ASN A 100 -23.27 0.58 -17.69
N LYS A 101 -22.80 -0.32 -18.55
CA LYS A 101 -22.84 -0.12 -20.00
C LYS A 101 -24.27 -0.11 -20.52
N GLU A 102 -25.11 -1.06 -20.12
CA GLU A 102 -26.53 -1.10 -20.48
C GLU A 102 -27.27 0.16 -20.01
N SER A 103 -27.01 0.60 -18.77
CA SER A 103 -27.59 1.83 -18.21
C SER A 103 -27.15 3.06 -19.01
N THR A 104 -25.86 3.16 -19.34
CA THR A 104 -25.33 4.26 -20.16
C THR A 104 -25.94 4.24 -21.57
N GLU A 105 -26.01 3.07 -22.22
CA GLU A 105 -26.64 2.89 -23.53
C GLU A 105 -28.13 3.21 -23.51
N SER A 106 -28.85 2.89 -22.43
CA SER A 106 -30.26 3.28 -22.24
C SER A 106 -30.43 4.80 -22.02
N LEU A 107 -29.44 5.48 -21.46
CA LEU A 107 -29.45 6.94 -21.26
C LEU A 107 -29.07 7.69 -22.54
N GLU A 108 -28.10 7.17 -23.28
CA GLU A 108 -27.66 7.72 -24.58
C GLU A 108 -28.65 7.38 -25.71
N GLY A 109 -29.28 6.20 -25.63
CA GLY A 109 -30.33 5.72 -26.50
C GLY A 109 -31.65 6.43 -26.21
N SER A 110 -31.75 7.70 -26.63
CA SER A 110 -32.97 8.51 -26.73
C SER A 110 -34.11 8.03 -25.81
N PHE A 111 -34.16 8.54 -24.57
CA PHE A 111 -35.28 8.43 -23.62
C PHE A 111 -36.58 7.96 -24.29
N ALA A 112 -36.84 6.66 -24.31
CA ALA A 112 -38.08 6.10 -24.84
C ALA A 112 -39.17 6.24 -23.76
N GLY A 113 -39.48 7.49 -23.42
CA GLY A 113 -40.60 7.87 -22.57
C GLY A 113 -41.63 8.65 -23.38
N ILE A 114 -42.91 8.48 -23.07
CA ILE A 114 -44.01 9.21 -23.75
C ILE A 114 -43.98 10.72 -23.41
N GLY A 115 -43.04 11.19 -22.58
CA GLY A 115 -42.92 12.61 -22.22
C GLY A 115 -44.18 13.16 -21.54
N VAL A 116 -44.95 12.31 -20.87
CA VAL A 116 -46.22 12.71 -20.24
C VAL A 116 -45.92 13.30 -18.88
N GLN A 117 -46.05 14.62 -18.77
CA GLN A 117 -46.07 15.34 -17.51
C GLN A 117 -47.53 15.52 -17.06
N PHE A 118 -47.95 14.83 -16.01
CA PHE A 118 -49.27 15.03 -15.42
C PHE A 118 -49.27 16.30 -14.56
N ASN A 119 -49.86 17.37 -15.07
CA ASN A 119 -50.23 18.52 -14.27
C ASN A 119 -51.68 18.31 -13.80
N THR A 120 -51.87 17.76 -12.60
CA THR A 120 -53.18 17.74 -11.95
C THR A 120 -53.56 19.16 -11.53
N LEU A 121 -54.16 19.90 -12.46
CA LEU A 121 -54.93 21.09 -12.12
C LEU A 121 -56.18 20.62 -11.37
N LEU A 122 -56.17 20.82 -10.05
CA LEU A 122 -57.35 20.59 -9.21
C LEU A 122 -58.40 21.63 -9.59
N ASP A 123 -59.29 21.28 -10.52
CA ASP A 123 -60.54 22.01 -10.72
C ASP A 123 -61.54 21.54 -9.67
N THR A 124 -61.95 22.46 -8.79
CA THR A 124 -62.94 22.19 -7.75
C THR A 124 -64.27 22.70 -8.28
N VAL A 125 -65.28 21.82 -8.33
CA VAL A 125 -66.64 22.07 -8.84
C VAL A 125 -67.36 23.26 -8.20
#